data_AF-A0A834SW83-F1
#
_entry.id   AF-A0A834SW83-F1
#
_cell.length_a   1.000
_cell.length_b   1.000
_cell.length_c   1.000
_cell.angle_alpha   90.00
_cell.angle_beta   90.00
_cell.angle_gamma   90.00
#
_symmetry.space_group_name_H-M   'P 1'
#
loop_
_entity.id
_entity.type
_entity.pdbx_description
1 polymer ?
#
loop_
_entity_poly.entity_id
_entity_poly.type
_entity_poly.pdbx_seq_one_letter_code
_entity_poly.pdbx_strand_id
1 'polypeptide(L)'
;MANFSEKDEAKDMFSFLRDSEEIPENNPKLKAHAVKVFKMTCESAIQLREKGEVVVADTTLKHLGNVHLKKGVLDPHFEVVKEALLRTIKEAMGEKWSEDMSNAWAKAYDELGAAIKKEMKEVE
;
A
#
# COMPACT_ATOMS: atom_id res chain seq x y z
N MET A 1 0.57 -11.38 11.71
CA MET A 1 -0.17 -10.21 11.19
C MET A 1 0.71 -9.02 11.54
N ALA A 2 1.14 -8.20 10.57
CA ALA A 2 2.04 -7.09 10.89
C ALA A 2 1.33 -6.13 11.85
N ASN A 3 1.86 -6.02 13.07
CA ASN A 3 1.43 -5.05 14.05
C ASN A 3 1.85 -3.66 13.54
N PHE A 4 0.90 -2.76 13.32
CA PHE A 4 1.20 -1.34 13.01
C PHE A 4 1.65 -0.59 14.27
N SER A 5 2.52 -1.18 15.09
CA SER A 5 2.97 -0.60 16.36
C SER A 5 4.01 0.50 16.20
N GLU A 6 4.34 0.92 14.97
CA GLU A 6 5.32 1.97 14.73
C GLU A 6 4.72 2.99 13.75
N LYS A 7 4.49 4.19 14.29
CA LYS A 7 3.80 5.38 13.74
C LYS A 7 2.27 5.38 13.84
N ASP A 8 1.78 5.94 14.96
CA ASP A 8 0.37 6.30 15.21
C ASP A 8 -0.27 7.12 14.08
N GLU A 9 0.52 7.82 13.28
CA GLU A 9 0.08 8.70 12.19
C GLU A 9 -0.82 8.00 11.15
N ALA A 10 -0.62 6.70 10.89
CA ALA A 10 -1.43 5.97 9.92
C ALA A 10 -2.79 5.51 10.48
N LYS A 11 -2.95 5.41 11.81
CA LYS A 11 -4.20 4.98 12.45
C LYS A 11 -5.31 6.00 12.23
N ASP A 12 -4.98 7.30 12.26
CA ASP A 12 -5.93 8.40 12.15
C ASP A 12 -6.65 8.44 10.79
N MET A 13 -6.05 7.90 9.73
CA MET A 13 -6.66 7.83 8.39
C MET A 13 -7.80 6.81 8.31
N PHE A 14 -7.67 5.72 9.06
CA PHE A 14 -8.73 4.75 9.16
C PHE A 14 -9.64 5.22 10.28
N SER A 15 -10.78 5.83 9.92
CA SER A 15 -11.75 6.36 10.90
C SER A 15 -12.23 5.34 11.93
N PHE A 16 -11.95 4.05 11.72
CA PHE A 16 -12.24 2.93 12.61
C PHE A 16 -11.04 2.50 13.50
N LEU A 17 -9.87 3.11 13.34
CA LEU A 17 -8.65 2.88 14.14
C LEU A 17 -8.27 4.09 15.01
N ARG A 18 -8.80 5.29 14.72
CA ARG A 18 -8.45 6.57 15.37
C ARG A 18 -8.46 6.54 16.91
N ASP A 19 -9.35 5.75 17.50
CA ASP A 19 -9.54 5.70 18.97
C ASP A 19 -9.22 4.31 19.55
N SER A 20 -8.44 3.47 18.83
CA SER A 20 -8.16 2.09 19.22
C SER A 20 -6.67 1.85 19.49
N GLU A 21 -6.36 1.32 20.67
CA GLU A 21 -5.00 0.89 21.04
C GLU A 21 -4.56 -0.34 20.22
N GLU A 22 -5.53 -1.13 19.75
CA GLU A 22 -5.32 -2.35 18.97
C GLU A 22 -5.91 -2.22 17.57
N ILE A 23 -5.28 -2.86 16.58
CA ILE A 23 -5.87 -2.95 15.26
C ILE A 23 -6.91 -4.05 15.31
N PRO A 24 -8.20 -3.78 15.01
CA PRO A 24 -9.21 -4.82 15.06
C PRO A 24 -8.86 -5.89 14.02
N GLU A 25 -8.43 -7.07 14.51
CA GLU A 25 -8.00 -8.20 13.67
C GLU A 25 -9.07 -8.64 12.65
N ASN A 26 -10.33 -8.27 12.89
CA ASN A 26 -11.48 -8.67 12.08
C ASN A 26 -12.21 -7.51 11.38
N ASN A 27 -11.58 -6.36 11.17
CA ASN A 27 -12.23 -5.29 10.39
C ASN A 27 -12.32 -5.66 8.88
N PRO A 28 -13.53 -5.84 8.30
CA PRO A 28 -13.68 -6.28 6.92
C PRO A 28 -13.21 -5.24 5.90
N LYS A 29 -13.28 -3.94 6.22
CA LYS A 29 -12.79 -2.87 5.34
C LYS A 29 -11.27 -2.85 5.30
N LEU A 30 -10.62 -3.04 6.45
CA LEU A 30 -9.16 -3.16 6.52
C LEU A 30 -8.65 -4.37 5.74
N LYS A 31 -9.29 -5.54 5.93
CA LYS A 31 -8.96 -6.76 5.18
C LYS A 31 -9.12 -6.56 3.66
N ALA A 32 -10.24 -5.99 3.22
CA ALA A 32 -10.48 -5.73 1.80
C ALA A 32 -9.43 -4.76 1.20
N HIS A 33 -9.06 -3.72 1.95
CA HIS A 33 -8.03 -2.78 1.51
C HIS A 33 -6.65 -3.46 1.43
N ALA A 34 -6.25 -4.21 2.46
CA ALA A 34 -4.99 -4.94 2.48
C ALA A 34 -4.85 -5.91 1.31
N VAL A 35 -5.92 -6.66 0.99
CA VAL A 35 -5.96 -7.55 -0.18
C VAL A 35 -5.75 -6.76 -1.47
N LYS A 36 -6.35 -5.57 -1.60
CA LYS A 36 -6.21 -4.72 -2.79
C LYS A 36 -4.78 -4.20 -2.94
N VAL A 37 -4.16 -3.74 -1.85
CA VAL A 37 -2.75 -3.29 -1.85
C VAL A 37 -1.83 -4.44 -2.27
N PHE A 38 -1.99 -5.61 -1.67
CA PHE A 38 -1.17 -6.78 -1.99
C PHE A 38 -1.30 -7.19 -3.46
N LYS A 39 -2.54 -7.31 -3.94
CA LYS A 39 -2.83 -7.70 -5.34
C LYS A 39 -2.24 -6.69 -6.34
N MET A 40 -2.50 -5.40 -6.16
CA MET A 40 -2.02 -4.38 -7.09
C MET A 40 -0.50 -4.25 -7.08
N THR A 41 0.14 -4.41 -5.92
CA THR A 41 1.61 -4.41 -5.84
C THR A 41 2.20 -5.63 -6.54
N CYS A 42 1.59 -6.81 -6.38
CA CYS A 42 2.00 -8.03 -7.08
C CYS A 42 1.87 -7.86 -8.61
N GLU A 43 0.74 -7.35 -9.08
CA GLU A 43 0.52 -7.05 -10.50
C GLU A 43 1.55 -6.03 -11.02
N SER A 44 1.89 -5.03 -10.23
CA SER A 44 2.93 -4.04 -10.57
C SER A 44 4.31 -4.67 -10.66
N ALA A 45 4.66 -5.60 -9.77
CA ALA A 45 5.92 -6.34 -9.83
C ALA A 45 6.02 -7.22 -11.09
N ILE A 46 4.91 -7.88 -11.47
CA ILE A 46 4.82 -8.67 -12.70
C ILE A 46 5.01 -7.78 -13.93
N GLN A 47 4.33 -6.62 -13.97
CA GLN A 47 4.45 -5.66 -15.07
C GLN A 47 5.86 -5.09 -15.19
N LEU A 48 6.50 -4.71 -14.08
CA LEU A 48 7.90 -4.27 -14.08
C LEU A 48 8.84 -5.33 -14.65
N ARG A 49 8.63 -6.60 -14.29
CA ARG A 49 9.42 -7.71 -14.83
C ARG A 49 9.21 -7.90 -16.33
N GLU A 50 7.97 -7.79 -16.81
CA GLU A 50 7.61 -8.13 -18.20
C GLU A 50 7.76 -6.97 -19.18
N LYS A 51 7.53 -5.74 -18.72
CA LYS A 51 7.43 -4.53 -19.56
C LYS A 51 8.40 -3.42 -19.16
N GLY A 52 8.99 -3.51 -17.96
CA GLY A 52 9.88 -2.47 -17.43
C GLY A 52 9.17 -1.25 -16.82
N GLU A 53 7.82 -1.22 -16.85
CA GLU A 53 7.00 -0.13 -16.34
C GLU A 53 5.71 -0.65 -15.66
N VAL A 54 5.12 0.17 -14.80
CA VAL A 54 3.81 -0.11 -14.18
C VAL A 54 2.72 0.65 -14.93
N VAL A 55 1.77 -0.07 -15.53
CA VAL A 55 0.63 0.50 -16.23
C VAL A 55 -0.65 0.12 -15.50
N VAL A 56 -1.36 1.14 -15.00
CA VAL A 56 -2.69 1.00 -14.41
C VAL A 56 -3.63 1.86 -15.22
N ALA A 57 -4.81 1.35 -15.56
CA ALA A 57 -5.78 2.09 -16.36
C ALA A 57 -6.11 3.45 -15.73
N ASP A 58 -6.10 4.52 -16.53
CA ASP A 58 -6.29 5.91 -16.08
C ASP A 58 -7.55 6.12 -15.24
N THR A 59 -8.66 5.49 -15.61
CA THR A 59 -9.93 5.56 -14.85
C THR A 59 -9.79 4.99 -13.45
N THR A 60 -8.97 3.95 -13.28
CA THR A 60 -8.66 3.35 -11.98
C THR A 60 -7.74 4.25 -11.17
N LEU A 61 -6.68 4.80 -11.80
CA LEU A 61 -5.74 5.70 -11.11
C LEU A 61 -6.45 6.97 -10.61
N LYS A 62 -7.31 7.59 -11.42
CA LYS A 62 -8.12 8.75 -11.02
C LYS A 62 -9.02 8.45 -9.82
N HIS A 63 -9.69 7.29 -9.85
CA HIS A 63 -10.53 6.87 -8.73
C HIS A 63 -9.71 6.66 -7.46
N LEU A 64 -8.56 5.99 -7.56
CA LEU A 64 -7.67 5.75 -6.42
C LEU A 64 -7.12 7.07 -5.87
N GLY A 65 -6.60 7.96 -6.72
CA GLY A 65 -6.12 9.28 -6.32
C GLY A 65 -7.18 10.08 -5.58
N ASN A 66 -8.41 10.14 -6.11
CA ASN A 66 -9.54 10.84 -5.48
C ASN A 66 -9.88 10.27 -4.09
N VAL A 67 -9.90 8.94 -3.95
CA VAL A 67 -10.19 8.29 -2.66
C VAL A 67 -9.08 8.58 -1.64
N HIS A 68 -7.81 8.46 -2.02
CA HIS A 68 -6.68 8.72 -1.12
C HIS A 68 -6.64 10.21 -0.72
N LEU A 69 -6.89 11.13 -1.65
CA LEU A 69 -6.99 12.56 -1.38
C LEU A 69 -8.12 12.89 -0.40
N LYS A 70 -9.35 12.38 -0.64
CA LYS A 70 -10.51 12.58 0.26
C LYS A 70 -10.30 12.02 1.66
N LYS A 71 -9.40 11.06 1.81
CA LYS A 71 -9.07 10.42 3.10
C LYS A 71 -7.88 11.09 3.80
N GLY A 72 -7.31 12.15 3.22
CA GLY A 72 -6.17 12.86 3.81
C GLY A 72 -4.90 12.01 3.84
N VAL A 73 -4.73 11.10 2.87
CA VAL A 73 -3.50 10.31 2.77
C VAL A 73 -2.36 11.25 2.37
N LEU A 74 -1.21 11.12 3.04
CA LEU A 74 -0.01 11.92 2.85
C LEU A 74 1.15 10.99 2.49
N ASP A 75 2.24 11.55 1.98
CA ASP A 75 3.43 10.78 1.62
C ASP A 75 3.95 9.86 2.76
N PRO A 76 4.04 10.30 4.03
CA PRO A 76 4.48 9.44 5.12
C PRO A 76 3.62 8.18 5.31
N HIS A 77 2.33 8.25 4.97
CA HIS A 77 1.42 7.12 5.09
C HIS A 77 1.74 6.00 4.08
N PHE A 78 2.20 6.36 2.88
CA PHE A 78 2.64 5.37 1.90
C PHE A 78 3.87 4.62 2.39
N GLU A 79 4.81 5.29 3.06
CA GLU A 79 6.02 4.66 3.62
C GLU A 79 5.68 3.68 4.75
N VAL A 80 4.78 4.06 5.67
CA VAL A 80 4.34 3.16 6.75
C VAL A 80 3.72 1.88 6.17
N VAL A 81 2.88 2.00 5.14
CA VAL A 81 2.24 0.84 4.50
C VAL A 81 3.27 0.00 3.71
N LYS A 82 4.27 0.63 3.09
CA LYS A 82 5.38 -0.06 2.42
C LYS A 82 6.15 -0.95 3.39
N GLU A 83 6.57 -0.37 4.52
CA GLU A 83 7.31 -1.09 5.57
C GLU A 83 6.50 -2.27 6.10
N ALA A 84 5.22 -2.05 6.41
CA ALA A 84 4.31 -3.09 6.88
C ALA A 84 4.11 -4.21 5.84
N LEU A 85 3.98 -3.86 4.55
CA LEU A 85 3.85 -4.81 3.45
C LEU A 85 5.11 -5.69 3.33
N LEU A 86 6.29 -5.08 3.27
CA LEU A 86 7.57 -5.80 3.13
C LEU A 86 7.81 -6.73 4.32
N ARG A 87 7.55 -6.26 5.54
CA ARG A 87 7.61 -7.10 6.75
C ARG A 87 6.66 -8.29 6.67
N THR A 88 5.41 -8.06 6.26
CA THR A 88 4.40 -9.12 6.12
C THR A 88 4.85 -10.18 5.11
N ILE A 89 5.40 -9.76 3.96
CA ILE A 89 5.88 -10.70 2.94
C ILE A 89 7.09 -11.46 3.45
N LYS A 90 8.04 -10.80 4.13
CA LYS A 90 9.20 -11.44 4.75
C LYS A 90 8.77 -12.52 5.75
N GLU A 91 7.85 -12.21 6.64
CA GLU A 91 7.28 -13.18 7.60
C GLU A 91 6.61 -14.37 6.88
N ALA A 92 5.86 -14.11 5.80
CA ALA A 92 5.17 -15.15 5.03
C ALA A 92 6.12 -16.04 4.21
N MET A 93 7.25 -15.49 3.73
CA MET A 93 8.24 -16.22 2.91
C MET A 93 9.25 -16.98 3.76
N GLY A 94 9.49 -16.55 5.01
CA GLY A 94 10.45 -17.18 5.91
C GLY A 94 11.83 -17.28 5.25
N GLU A 95 12.35 -18.51 5.16
CA GLU A 95 13.66 -18.81 4.56
C GLU A 95 13.76 -18.49 3.07
N LYS A 96 12.63 -18.36 2.36
CA LYS A 96 12.62 -18.02 0.92
C LYS A 96 12.80 -16.52 0.66
N TRP A 97 12.81 -15.70 1.71
CA TRP A 97 13.01 -14.25 1.58
C TRP A 97 14.43 -13.94 1.13
N SER A 98 14.57 -12.99 0.20
CA SER A 98 15.87 -12.49 -0.27
C SER A 98 15.86 -10.96 -0.40
N GLU A 99 17.04 -10.36 -0.43
CA GLU A 99 17.18 -8.92 -0.68
C GLU A 99 16.62 -8.52 -2.05
N ASP A 100 16.85 -9.34 -3.08
CA ASP A 100 16.28 -9.13 -4.42
C ASP A 100 14.75 -9.10 -4.39
N MET A 101 14.13 -10.00 -3.60
CA MET A 101 12.69 -10.01 -3.42
C MET A 101 12.20 -8.75 -2.70
N SER A 102 12.91 -8.33 -1.64
CA SER A 102 12.64 -7.08 -0.95
C SER A 102 12.65 -5.89 -1.91
N ASN A 103 13.71 -5.78 -2.71
CA ASN A 103 13.90 -4.68 -3.65
C ASN A 103 12.84 -4.69 -4.76
N ALA A 104 12.47 -5.87 -5.26
CA ALA A 104 11.43 -6.00 -6.28
C ALA A 104 10.06 -5.55 -5.76
N TRP A 105 9.66 -5.99 -4.56
CA TRP A 105 8.40 -5.58 -3.94
C TRP A 105 8.40 -4.09 -3.57
N ALA A 106 9.52 -3.58 -3.05
CA ALA A 106 9.66 -2.16 -2.71
C ALA A 106 9.51 -1.28 -3.95
N LYS A 107 10.21 -1.62 -5.04
CA LYS A 107 10.12 -0.88 -6.31
C LYS A 107 8.71 -0.95 -6.90
N ALA A 108 8.07 -2.12 -6.90
CA ALA A 108 6.70 -2.26 -7.39
C ALA A 108 5.70 -1.40 -6.61
N TYR A 109 5.86 -1.34 -5.29
CA TYR A 109 5.03 -0.51 -4.44
C TYR A 109 5.28 0.99 -4.69
N ASP A 110 6.55 1.40 -4.82
CA ASP A 110 6.92 2.79 -5.05
C ASP A 110 6.36 3.34 -6.37
N GLU A 111 6.48 2.57 -7.46
CA GLU A 111 5.95 2.94 -8.78
C GLU A 111 4.42 3.05 -8.76
N LEU A 112 3.74 2.09 -8.11
CA LEU A 112 2.29 2.15 -7.93
C LEU A 112 1.88 3.36 -7.06
N GLY A 113 2.60 3.60 -5.96
CA GLY A 113 2.38 4.75 -5.08
C GLY A 113 2.58 6.07 -5.81
N ALA A 114 3.63 6.20 -6.61
CA ALA A 114 3.89 7.38 -7.43
C ALA A 114 2.76 7.63 -8.45
N ALA A 115 2.27 6.57 -9.11
CA ALA A 115 1.15 6.67 -10.03
C ALA A 115 -0.14 7.16 -9.35
N ILE A 116 -0.44 6.67 -8.13
CA ILE A 116 -1.59 7.13 -7.35
C ILE A 116 -1.40 8.58 -6.90
N LYS A 117 -0.24 8.93 -6.34
CA LYS A 117 0.09 10.29 -5.87
C LYS A 117 -0.02 11.33 -6.98
N LYS A 118 0.32 10.97 -8.22
CA LYS A 118 0.15 11.85 -9.38
C LYS A 118 -1.31 12.29 -9.58
N GLU A 119 -2.25 11.40 -9.28
CA GLU A 119 -3.70 11.64 -9.35
C GLU A 119 -4.30 12.13 -8.03
N MET A 120 -3.51 12.25 -6.95
CA MET A 120 -3.92 12.88 -5.68
C MET A 120 -3.82 14.42 -5.75
N LYS A 121 -4.32 14.98 -6.85
CA LYS A 121 -4.43 16.41 -7.07
C LYS A 121 -5.90 16.75 -7.23
N GLU A 122 -6.31 17.96 -6.85
CA GLU A 122 -7.65 18.40 -7.20
C GLU A 122 -7.80 18.35 -8.72
N VAL A 123 -8.88 17.71 -9.18
CA VAL A 123 -9.26 17.79 -10.59
C VAL A 123 -9.80 19.20 -10.75
N GLU A 124 -9.04 20.08 -11.41
CA GLU A 124 -9.56 21.35 -11.92
C GLU A 124 -10.77 21.12 -12.85
#